data_AF-K8ZPY7-F1
#
_entry.id   AF-K8ZPY7-F1
#
_cell.length_a   1.000
_cell.length_b   1.000
_cell.length_c   1.000
_cell.angle_alpha   90.00
_cell.angle_beta   90.00
_cell.angle_gamma   90.00
#
_symmetry.space_group_name_H-M   'P 1'
#
loop_
_entity.id
_entity.type
_entity.pdbx_description
1 polymer ?
#
loop_
_entity_poly.entity_id
_entity_poly.type
_entity_poly.pdbx_seq_one_letter_code
_entity_poly.pdbx_strand_id
1 'polypeptide(L)'
;MTSTLLVAAGASQSTTIGNILFVSISFLLLIFCVKKFAWGNITKIFDERANKIANDLDSAEEARVRASELQRQRETELKNARQDSMKIINDAKDTASKNSQQILSSAKEEAQMIQKRAQQQIDLEKQQAYACVKSDIASMSLQIAQQILEKELDEQTHQALIHSCIEGLEEYNETR
;
A
#
# COMPACT_ATOMS: atom_id res chain seq x y z
N MET A 1 -101.21 -55.05 61.71
CA MET A 1 -101.81 -54.69 60.41
C MET A 1 -100.87 -55.15 59.30
N THR A 2 -101.41 -55.99 58.40
CA THR A 2 -101.04 -56.15 56.98
C THR A 2 -99.55 -56.38 56.69
N SER A 3 -99.06 -57.62 56.58
CA SER A 3 -99.28 -58.57 55.46
C SER A 3 -98.85 -57.97 54.13
N THR A 4 -97.87 -58.56 53.43
CA THR A 4 -97.85 -58.94 51.99
C THR A 4 -96.42 -59.36 51.56
N LEU A 5 -96.29 -60.61 51.07
CA LEU A 5 -95.26 -61.20 50.17
C LEU A 5 -93.77 -60.96 50.48
N LEU A 6 -92.91 -61.95 50.75
CA LEU A 6 -92.64 -63.20 50.02
C LEU A 6 -92.73 -63.07 48.49
N VAL A 7 -91.78 -62.39 47.84
CA VAL A 7 -91.37 -62.70 46.45
C VAL A 7 -89.88 -62.35 46.25
N ALA A 8 -89.16 -63.29 45.65
CA ALA A 8 -87.88 -63.16 44.93
C ALA A 8 -86.57 -63.06 45.74
N ALA A 9 -86.36 -64.01 46.66
CA ALA A 9 -85.05 -64.66 46.71
C ALA A 9 -84.86 -65.45 45.40
N GLY A 10 -84.03 -64.96 44.48
CA GLY A 10 -83.62 -65.71 43.28
C GLY A 10 -83.79 -64.98 41.94
N ALA A 11 -83.13 -63.83 41.75
CA ALA A 11 -82.85 -63.30 40.39
C ALA A 11 -81.64 -62.33 40.30
N SER A 12 -80.94 -62.02 41.40
CA SER A 12 -79.98 -60.90 41.41
C SER A 12 -78.51 -61.28 41.16
N GLN A 13 -78.14 -62.56 41.27
CA GLN A 13 -76.76 -62.99 41.01
C GLN A 13 -76.40 -62.91 39.51
N SER A 14 -77.37 -63.09 38.61
CA SER A 14 -77.17 -62.91 37.17
C SER A 14 -76.88 -61.46 36.79
N THR A 15 -77.46 -60.50 37.51
CA THR A 15 -77.33 -59.07 37.19
C THR A 15 -76.05 -58.46 37.77
N THR A 16 -75.61 -58.87 38.96
CA THR A 16 -74.35 -58.36 39.55
C THR A 16 -73.10 -58.89 38.86
N ILE A 17 -73.05 -60.21 38.56
CA ILE A 17 -71.92 -60.81 37.83
C ILE A 17 -71.88 -60.26 36.40
N GLY A 18 -73.03 -60.13 35.74
CA GLY A 18 -73.15 -59.49 34.43
C GLY A 18 -72.69 -58.03 34.43
N ASN A 19 -73.05 -57.24 35.46
CA ASN A 19 -72.60 -55.86 35.59
C ASN A 19 -71.09 -55.74 35.82
N ILE A 20 -70.50 -56.58 36.67
CA ILE A 20 -69.04 -56.60 36.89
C ILE A 20 -68.29 -56.97 35.61
N LEU A 21 -68.78 -57.96 34.85
CA LEU A 21 -68.19 -58.33 33.56
C LEU A 21 -68.32 -57.19 32.53
N PHE A 22 -69.48 -56.54 32.45
CA PHE A 22 -69.69 -55.42 31.53
C PHE A 22 -68.82 -54.21 31.87
N VAL A 23 -68.72 -53.85 33.16
CA VAL A 23 -67.83 -52.79 33.65
C VAL A 23 -66.37 -53.15 33.39
N SER A 24 -65.97 -54.40 33.64
CA SER A 24 -64.60 -54.86 33.37
C SER A 24 -64.25 -54.78 31.88
N ILE A 25 -65.15 -55.22 31.00
CA ILE A 25 -64.98 -55.11 29.53
C ILE A 25 -64.90 -53.65 29.09
N SER A 26 -65.78 -52.79 29.62
CA SER A 26 -65.75 -51.35 29.33
C SER A 26 -64.46 -50.68 29.81
N PHE A 27 -63.96 -51.08 30.98
CA PHE A 27 -62.69 -50.60 31.53
C PHE A 27 -61.47 -51.09 30.72
N LEU A 28 -61.46 -52.35 30.31
CA LEU A 28 -60.44 -52.89 29.41
C LEU A 28 -60.45 -52.17 28.05
N LEU A 29 -61.63 -51.90 27.50
CA LEU A 29 -61.78 -51.14 26.26
C LEU A 29 -61.26 -49.71 26.41
N LEU A 30 -61.53 -49.06 27.55
CA LEU A 30 -60.98 -47.74 27.88
C LEU A 30 -59.45 -47.78 27.97
N ILE A 31 -58.86 -48.74 28.67
CA ILE A 31 -57.39 -48.91 28.75
C ILE A 31 -56.81 -49.11 27.36
N PHE A 32 -57.43 -49.92 26.52
CA PHE A 32 -56.97 -50.15 25.16
C PHE A 32 -57.00 -48.86 24.32
N CYS A 33 -58.08 -48.08 24.40
CA CYS A 33 -58.19 -46.78 23.75
C CYS A 33 -57.13 -45.78 24.25
N VAL A 34 -56.90 -45.70 25.57
CA VAL A 34 -55.88 -44.82 26.17
C VAL A 34 -54.47 -45.25 25.76
N LYS A 35 -54.16 -46.54 25.80
CA LYS A 35 -52.85 -47.06 25.39
C LYS A 35 -52.57 -46.76 23.92
N LYS A 36 -53.57 -46.91 23.04
CA LYS A 36 -53.41 -46.66 21.60
C LYS A 36 -53.35 -45.16 21.27
N PHE A 37 -54.13 -44.32 21.94
CA PHE A 37 -54.31 -42.91 21.56
C PHE A 37 -53.52 -41.91 22.42
N ALA A 38 -53.49 -42.10 23.75
CA ALA A 38 -52.87 -41.15 24.67
C ALA A 38 -51.37 -41.39 24.85
N TRP A 39 -50.94 -42.66 24.95
CA TRP A 39 -49.56 -43.00 25.28
C TRP A 39 -48.56 -42.45 24.26
N GLY A 40 -48.85 -42.61 22.97
CA GLY A 40 -47.99 -42.10 21.90
C GLY A 40 -47.93 -40.57 21.83
N ASN A 41 -49.03 -39.86 22.12
CA ASN A 41 -49.03 -38.39 22.11
C ASN A 41 -48.30 -37.81 23.33
N ILE A 42 -48.43 -38.44 24.51
CA ILE A 42 -47.74 -38.00 25.72
C ILE A 42 -46.22 -38.18 25.58
N THR A 43 -45.76 -39.35 25.11
CA THR A 43 -44.31 -39.62 25.01
C THR A 43 -43.67 -38.74 23.96
N LYS A 44 -44.34 -38.52 22.81
CA LYS A 44 -43.85 -37.61 21.77
C LYS A 44 -43.58 -36.20 22.29
N ILE A 45 -44.45 -35.64 23.13
CA ILE A 45 -44.24 -34.28 23.68
C ILE A 45 -43.02 -34.24 24.62
N PHE A 46 -42.81 -35.29 25.42
CA PHE A 46 -41.63 -35.37 26.28
C PHE A 46 -40.34 -35.58 25.48
N ASP A 47 -40.36 -36.46 24.48
CA ASP A 47 -39.23 -36.70 23.59
C ASP A 47 -38.89 -35.45 22.77
N GLU A 48 -39.90 -34.74 22.25
CA GLU A 48 -39.71 -33.49 21.51
C GLU A 48 -39.10 -32.40 22.39
N ARG A 49 -39.56 -32.27 23.64
CA ARG A 49 -38.95 -31.33 24.61
C ARG A 49 -37.51 -31.72 24.95
N ALA A 50 -37.25 -33.00 25.19
CA ALA A 50 -35.91 -33.49 25.49
C ALA A 50 -34.95 -33.24 24.32
N ASN A 51 -35.37 -33.60 23.10
CA ASN A 51 -34.60 -33.36 21.88
C ASN A 51 -34.38 -31.87 21.62
N LYS A 52 -35.38 -31.03 21.85
CA LYS A 52 -35.24 -29.59 21.69
C LYS A 52 -34.19 -29.03 22.66
N ILE A 53 -34.24 -29.41 23.93
CA ILE A 53 -33.27 -28.96 24.93
C ILE A 53 -31.85 -29.44 24.59
N ALA A 54 -31.71 -30.70 24.16
CA ALA A 54 -30.42 -31.24 23.74
C ALA A 54 -29.86 -30.46 22.53
N ASN A 55 -30.69 -30.24 21.49
CA ASN A 55 -30.28 -29.48 20.31
C ASN A 55 -29.96 -28.01 20.64
N ASP A 56 -30.75 -27.36 21.49
CA ASP A 56 -30.51 -25.98 21.92
C ASP A 56 -29.19 -25.89 22.71
N LEU A 57 -28.86 -26.89 23.53
CA LEU A 57 -27.61 -26.94 24.29
C LEU A 57 -26.40 -27.22 23.37
N ASP A 58 -26.51 -28.19 22.48
CA ASP A 58 -25.46 -28.54 21.52
C ASP A 58 -25.16 -27.37 20.58
N SER A 59 -26.21 -26.70 20.07
CA SER A 59 -26.04 -25.52 19.23
C SER A 59 -25.46 -24.32 19.98
N ALA A 60 -25.82 -24.14 21.26
CA ALA A 60 -25.22 -23.11 22.11
C ALA A 60 -23.73 -23.38 22.36
N GLU A 61 -23.34 -24.63 22.62
CA GLU A 61 -21.94 -25.00 22.79
C GLU A 61 -21.15 -24.83 21.48
N GLU A 62 -21.70 -25.29 20.35
CA GLU A 62 -21.07 -25.09 19.04
C GLU A 62 -20.92 -23.60 18.71
N ALA A 63 -21.92 -22.77 19.04
CA ALA A 63 -21.84 -21.33 18.86
C ALA A 63 -20.75 -20.71 19.75
N ARG A 64 -20.58 -21.16 20.99
CA ARG A 64 -19.50 -20.69 21.88
C ARG A 64 -18.13 -21.09 21.36
N VAL A 65 -17.95 -22.33 20.91
CA VAL A 65 -16.70 -22.81 20.33
C VAL A 65 -16.35 -22.02 19.07
N ARG A 66 -17.32 -21.84 18.16
CA ARG A 66 -17.13 -21.03 16.95
C ARG A 66 -16.81 -19.58 17.27
N ALA A 67 -17.47 -18.98 18.26
CA ALA A 67 -17.18 -17.62 18.68
C ALA A 67 -15.75 -17.48 19.25
N SER A 68 -15.31 -18.43 20.07
CA SER A 68 -13.95 -18.46 20.61
C SER A 68 -12.89 -18.62 19.50
N GLU A 69 -13.13 -19.51 18.54
CA GLU A 69 -12.22 -19.72 17.42
C GLU A 69 -12.17 -18.49 16.50
N LEU A 70 -13.32 -17.88 16.19
CA LEU A 70 -13.36 -16.62 15.45
C LEU A 70 -12.63 -15.50 16.18
N GLN A 71 -12.78 -15.39 17.51
CA GLN A 71 -12.04 -14.41 18.29
C GLN A 71 -10.53 -14.63 18.19
N ARG A 72 -10.07 -15.89 18.33
CA ARG A 72 -8.65 -16.25 18.21
C ARG A 72 -8.11 -15.93 16.81
N GLN A 73 -8.89 -16.20 15.76
CA GLN A 73 -8.54 -15.85 14.39
C GLN A 73 -8.44 -14.33 14.22
N ARG A 74 -9.41 -13.57 14.73
CA ARG A 74 -9.38 -12.10 14.70
C ARG A 74 -8.18 -11.51 15.41
N GLU A 75 -7.84 -12.02 16.59
CA GLU A 75 -6.66 -11.58 17.34
C GLU A 75 -5.36 -11.88 16.58
N THR A 76 -5.29 -13.04 15.92
CA THR A 76 -4.16 -13.43 15.07
C THR A 76 -4.06 -12.53 13.84
N GLU A 77 -5.16 -12.30 13.13
CA GLU A 77 -5.24 -11.39 11.98
C GLU A 77 -4.82 -9.97 12.37
N LEU A 78 -5.31 -9.47 13.51
CA LEU A 78 -4.97 -8.13 14.00
C LEU A 78 -3.48 -8.02 14.34
N LYS A 79 -2.90 -9.07 14.95
CA LYS A 79 -1.46 -9.11 15.23
C LYS A 79 -0.65 -9.10 13.95
N ASN A 80 -1.02 -9.92 12.97
CA ASN A 80 -0.35 -9.99 11.67
C ASN A 80 -0.46 -8.66 10.94
N ALA A 81 -1.64 -8.05 10.88
CA ALA A 81 -1.85 -6.74 10.27
C ALA A 81 -0.98 -5.65 10.92
N ARG A 82 -0.82 -5.67 12.24
CA ARG A 82 0.08 -4.76 12.96
C ARG A 82 1.56 -5.00 12.61
N GLN A 83 1.97 -6.27 12.53
CA GLN A 83 3.35 -6.62 12.14
C GLN A 83 3.64 -6.19 10.71
N ASP A 84 2.74 -6.46 9.77
CA ASP A 84 2.85 -6.03 8.38
C ASP A 84 2.87 -4.50 8.25
N SER A 85 2.03 -3.80 9.00
CA SER A 85 2.04 -2.33 9.04
C SER A 85 3.39 -1.79 9.54
N MET A 86 3.94 -2.37 10.62
CA MET A 86 5.26 -1.98 11.12
C MET A 86 6.35 -2.27 10.10
N LYS A 87 6.28 -3.41 9.40
CA LYS A 87 7.22 -3.75 8.33
C LYS A 87 7.15 -2.76 7.18
N ILE A 88 5.96 -2.42 6.70
CA ILE A 88 5.76 -1.41 5.64
C ILE A 88 6.34 -0.06 6.07
N ILE A 89 6.12 0.38 7.31
CA ILE A 89 6.67 1.64 7.82
C ILE A 89 8.20 1.60 7.85
N ASN A 90 8.79 0.50 8.30
CA ASN A 90 10.25 0.35 8.34
C ASN A 90 10.85 0.32 6.93
N ASP A 91 10.27 -0.47 6.02
CA ASP A 91 10.69 -0.55 4.62
C ASP A 91 10.57 0.82 3.92
N ALA A 92 9.50 1.57 4.20
CA ALA A 92 9.32 2.93 3.71
C ALA A 92 10.37 3.91 4.26
N LYS A 93 10.71 3.83 5.55
CA LYS A 93 11.77 4.65 6.16
C LYS A 93 13.14 4.34 5.57
N ASP A 94 13.46 3.06 5.42
CA ASP A 94 14.73 2.62 4.82
C ASP A 94 14.84 3.06 3.36
N THR A 95 13.76 2.92 2.59
CA THR A 95 13.69 3.40 1.20
C THR A 95 13.83 4.91 1.13
N ALA A 96 13.13 5.65 2.00
CA ALA A 96 13.24 7.11 2.06
C ALA A 96 14.66 7.57 2.43
N SER A 97 15.32 6.89 3.38
CA SER A 97 16.70 7.18 3.76
C SER A 97 17.67 6.93 2.60
N LYS A 98 17.55 5.78 1.92
CA LYS A 98 18.35 5.47 0.73
C LYS A 98 18.14 6.48 -0.39
N ASN A 99 16.89 6.83 -0.68
CA ASN A 99 16.57 7.83 -1.70
C ASN A 99 17.13 9.20 -1.33
N SER A 100 17.01 9.62 -0.07
CA SER A 100 17.60 10.87 0.41
C SER A 100 19.12 10.88 0.24
N GLN A 101 19.79 9.79 0.63
CA GLN A 101 21.24 9.64 0.47
C GLN A 101 21.65 9.70 -1.02
N GLN A 102 20.90 9.03 -1.90
CA GLN A 102 21.14 9.02 -3.33
C GLN A 102 20.94 10.41 -3.94
N ILE A 103 19.83 11.09 -3.62
CA ILE A 103 19.57 12.46 -4.08
C ILE A 103 20.69 13.40 -3.63
N LEU A 104 21.13 13.30 -2.37
CA LEU A 104 22.24 14.11 -1.86
C LEU A 104 23.56 13.81 -2.56
N SER A 105 23.85 12.54 -2.88
CA SER A 105 25.05 12.16 -3.64
C SER A 105 25.00 12.73 -5.04
N SER A 106 23.91 12.51 -5.78
CA SER A 106 23.74 13.01 -7.14
C SER A 106 23.77 14.53 -7.19
N ALA A 107 23.14 15.22 -6.23
CA ALA A 107 23.20 16.69 -6.15
C ALA A 107 24.62 17.21 -5.89
N LYS A 108 25.41 16.52 -5.06
CA LYS A 108 26.83 16.88 -4.84
C LYS A 108 27.67 16.64 -6.09
N GLU A 109 27.48 15.53 -6.78
CA GLU A 109 28.16 15.22 -8.03
C GLU A 109 27.82 16.24 -9.12
N GLU A 110 26.55 16.60 -9.25
CA GLU A 110 26.09 17.62 -10.19
C GLU A 110 26.66 19.00 -9.85
N ALA A 111 26.66 19.39 -8.56
CA ALA A 111 27.27 20.64 -8.12
C ALA A 111 28.77 20.69 -8.44
N GLN A 112 29.50 19.59 -8.21
CA GLN A 112 30.92 19.49 -8.58
C GLN A 112 31.12 19.58 -10.09
N MET A 113 30.26 18.95 -10.88
CA MET A 113 30.30 19.02 -12.34
C MET A 113 30.06 20.46 -12.83
N ILE A 114 29.09 21.16 -12.26
CA ILE A 114 28.80 22.56 -12.56
C ILE A 114 30.00 23.45 -12.21
N GLN A 115 30.58 23.29 -11.01
CA GLN A 115 31.78 24.05 -10.62
C GLN A 115 32.95 23.81 -11.57
N LYS A 116 33.19 22.55 -11.95
CA LYS A 116 34.26 22.22 -12.90
C LYS A 116 34.03 22.85 -14.27
N ARG A 117 32.80 22.80 -14.79
CA ARG A 117 32.43 23.45 -16.05
C ARG A 117 32.58 24.96 -15.97
N ALA A 118 32.14 25.57 -14.87
CA ALA A 118 32.28 27.01 -14.65
C ALA A 118 33.76 27.42 -14.62
N GLN A 119 34.62 26.65 -13.94
CA GLN A 119 36.06 26.92 -13.92
C GLN A 119 36.68 26.82 -15.32
N GLN A 120 36.33 25.78 -16.09
CA GLN A 120 36.78 25.61 -17.47
C GLN A 120 36.32 26.77 -18.36
N GLN A 121 35.08 27.23 -18.19
CA GLN A 121 34.53 28.35 -18.94
C GLN A 121 35.24 29.66 -18.59
N ILE A 122 35.50 29.91 -17.30
CA ILE A 122 36.28 31.08 -16.84
C ILE A 122 37.69 31.08 -17.44
N ASP A 123 38.35 29.93 -17.49
CA ASP A 123 39.70 29.84 -18.05
C ASP A 123 39.71 30.09 -19.57
N LEU A 124 38.70 29.61 -20.28
CA LEU A 124 38.47 29.91 -21.70
C LEU A 124 38.20 31.40 -21.96
N GLU A 125 37.31 32.00 -21.17
CA GLU A 125 36.97 33.42 -21.27
C GLU A 125 38.17 34.32 -20.95
N LYS A 126 39.00 33.96 -19.95
CA LYS A 126 40.26 34.65 -19.67
C LYS A 126 41.18 34.61 -20.88
N GLN A 127 41.37 33.45 -21.50
CA GLN A 127 42.23 33.33 -22.68
C GLN A 127 41.72 34.18 -23.84
N GLN A 128 40.39 34.19 -24.07
CA GLN A 128 39.77 35.07 -25.08
C GLN A 128 39.96 36.55 -24.76
N ALA A 129 39.77 36.96 -23.50
CA ALA A 129 40.00 38.34 -23.06
C ALA A 129 41.44 38.77 -23.26
N TYR A 130 42.43 37.93 -22.91
CA TYR A 130 43.85 38.20 -23.18
C TYR A 130 44.14 38.34 -24.67
N ALA A 131 43.53 37.50 -25.51
CA ALA A 131 43.69 37.60 -26.97
C ALA A 131 43.12 38.91 -27.52
N CYS A 132 41.92 39.32 -27.07
CA CYS A 132 41.32 40.60 -27.45
C CYS A 132 42.22 41.78 -27.02
N VAL A 133 42.67 41.82 -25.77
CA VAL A 133 43.54 42.90 -25.27
C VAL A 133 44.85 42.97 -26.08
N LYS A 134 45.44 41.83 -26.44
CA LYS A 134 46.65 41.80 -27.27
C LYS A 134 46.38 42.36 -28.67
N SER A 135 45.23 42.05 -29.26
CA SER A 135 44.80 42.60 -30.55
C SER A 135 44.59 44.11 -30.47
N ASP A 136 43.93 44.60 -29.41
CA ASP A 136 43.69 46.02 -29.18
C ASP A 136 45.00 46.79 -29.05
N ILE A 137 45.96 46.29 -28.26
CA ILE A 137 47.30 46.89 -28.12
C ILE A 137 48.05 46.93 -29.45
N ALA A 138 47.98 45.85 -30.25
CA ALA A 138 48.61 45.83 -31.57
C ALA A 138 48.02 46.89 -32.50
N SER A 139 46.68 47.06 -32.48
CA SER A 139 46.00 48.08 -33.28
C SER A 139 46.36 49.50 -32.83
N MET A 140 46.44 49.76 -31.52
CA MET A 140 46.86 51.05 -30.97
C MET A 140 48.31 51.37 -31.33
N SER A 141 49.20 50.37 -31.24
CA SER A 141 50.61 50.52 -31.60
C SER A 141 50.78 50.85 -33.08
N LEU A 142 49.98 50.22 -33.96
CA LEU A 142 49.97 50.54 -35.39
C LEU A 142 49.48 51.97 -35.66
N GLN A 143 48.42 52.43 -34.97
CA GLN A 143 47.93 53.81 -35.10
C GLN A 143 48.96 54.84 -34.62
N ILE A 144 49.66 54.58 -33.51
CA ILE A 144 50.73 55.45 -33.02
C ILE A 144 51.90 55.49 -34.02
N ALA A 145 52.31 54.32 -34.54
CA ALA A 145 53.36 54.25 -35.56
C ALA A 145 52.98 55.03 -36.84
N GLN A 146 51.72 54.93 -37.28
CA GLN A 146 51.19 55.71 -38.40
C GLN A 146 51.26 57.22 -38.12
N GLN A 147 50.81 57.68 -36.94
CA GLN A 147 50.86 59.10 -36.58
C GLN A 147 52.29 59.65 -36.49
N ILE A 148 53.23 58.86 -35.95
CA ILE A 148 54.65 59.27 -35.88
C ILE A 148 55.24 59.37 -37.29
N LEU A 149 54.99 58.35 -38.13
CA LEU A 149 55.48 58.33 -39.51
C LEU A 149 54.91 59.50 -40.33
N GLU A 150 53.62 59.80 -40.17
CA GLU A 150 52.97 60.96 -40.80
C GLU A 150 53.56 62.30 -40.32
N LYS A 151 54.05 62.37 -39.07
CA LYS A 151 54.70 63.56 -38.51
C LYS A 151 56.17 63.73 -38.92
N GLU A 152 56.92 62.64 -39.11
CA GLU A 152 58.33 62.69 -39.54
C GLU A 152 58.50 62.74 -41.06
N LEU A 153 57.46 62.39 -41.82
CA LEU A 153 57.35 62.64 -43.26
C LEU A 153 57.05 64.13 -43.52
N ASP A 154 57.99 64.99 -43.17
CA ASP A 154 58.09 66.35 -43.72
C ASP A 154 58.90 66.31 -45.03
N GLU A 155 58.71 67.32 -45.88
CA GLU A 155 59.16 67.41 -47.28
C GLU A 155 60.67 67.09 -47.47
N GLN A 156 61.48 67.29 -46.42
CA GLN A 156 62.91 67.01 -46.39
C GLN A 156 63.27 65.51 -46.26
N THR A 157 62.47 64.72 -45.53
CA THR A 157 62.72 63.28 -45.32
C THR A 157 62.39 62.47 -46.57
N HIS A 158 61.44 62.94 -47.39
CA HIS A 158 60.99 62.26 -48.61
C HIS A 158 62.09 62.14 -49.68
N GLN A 159 62.90 63.20 -49.85
CA GLN A 159 64.05 63.20 -50.78
C GLN A 159 65.16 62.23 -50.32
N ALA A 160 65.45 62.17 -49.02
CA ALA A 160 66.47 61.30 -48.46
C ALA A 160 66.09 59.81 -48.55
N LEU A 161 64.83 59.46 -48.28
CA LEU A 161 64.34 58.08 -48.41
C LEU A 161 64.35 57.58 -49.86
N ILE A 162 63.95 58.43 -50.82
CA ILE A 162 64.03 58.11 -52.25
C ILE A 162 65.48 57.85 -52.67
N HIS A 163 66.43 58.67 -52.21
CA HIS A 163 67.84 58.47 -52.54
C HIS A 163 68.38 57.15 -51.97
N SER A 164 68.07 56.82 -50.71
CA SER A 164 68.50 55.56 -50.08
C SER A 164 67.88 54.30 -50.70
N CYS A 165 66.64 54.38 -51.21
CA CYS A 165 66.01 53.29 -51.95
C CYS A 165 66.66 53.08 -53.31
N ILE A 166 67.07 54.15 -54.00
CA ILE A 166 67.79 54.06 -55.27
C ILE A 166 69.20 53.49 -55.06
N GLU A 167 69.89 53.93 -54.01
CA GLU A 167 71.24 53.47 -53.64
C GLU A 167 71.25 51.99 -53.22
N GLY A 168 70.26 51.54 -52.43
CA GLY A 168 70.12 50.12 -52.07
C GLY A 168 69.71 49.21 -53.26
N LEU A 169 69.08 49.76 -54.29
CA LEU A 169 68.81 49.04 -55.54
C LEU A 169 70.04 48.97 -56.46
N GLU A 170 70.94 49.95 -56.39
CA GLU A 170 72.25 49.88 -57.06
C GLU A 170 73.16 48.84 -56.39
N GLU A 171 73.20 48.77 -55.05
CA GLU A 171 74.01 47.79 -54.31
C GLU A 171 73.57 46.33 -54.55
N TYR A 172 72.27 46.08 -54.73
CA TYR A 172 71.74 44.75 -55.09
C TYR A 172 72.03 44.36 -56.56
N ASN A 173 72.30 45.34 -57.44
CA ASN A 173 72.59 45.10 -58.85
C ASN A 173 74.10 44.85 -59.12
N GLU A 174 74.99 45.24 -58.21
CA GLU A 174 76.45 44.97 -58.34
C GLU A 174 76.88 43.59 -57.78
N THR A 175 76.03 42.90 -57.02
CA THR A 175 76.34 41.59 -56.43
C THR A 175 75.98 40.38 -57.31
N ARG A 176 75.67 40.60 -58.59
CA ARG A 176 75.41 39.55 -59.59
C ARG A 176 76.21 39.77 -60.87
#